data_AF-A0A357ABD6-F1
#
_entry.id   AF-A0A357ABD6-F1
#
_cell.length_a   1.000
_cell.length_b   1.000
_cell.length_c   1.000
_cell.angle_alpha   90.00
_cell.angle_beta   90.00
_cell.angle_gamma   90.00
#
_symmetry.space_group_name_H-M   'P 1'
#
loop_
_entity.id
_entity.type
_entity.pdbx_description
1 polymer ?
#
loop_
_entity_poly.entity_id
_entity_poly.type
_entity_poly.pdbx_seq_one_letter_code
_entity_poly.pdbx_strand_id
1 'polypeptide(L)'
;MAYDNACKYLAEKFPESFIQWLLPQAQPTPVEVLKTELIQEPIRADSLTFLKAGNQILHIEFETRPYSEPPIPFRMLDYYVRLKRQYGGSVHQV
;
A
#
# COMPACT_ATOMS: atom_id res chain seq x y z
N MET A 1 2.68 -10.62 16.70
CA MET A 1 2.83 -11.06 15.29
C MET A 1 1.46 -11.46 14.70
N ALA A 2 0.39 -10.69 14.95
CA ALA A 2 -0.96 -11.03 14.49
C ALA A 2 -1.81 -9.81 14.09
N TYR A 3 -1.41 -8.60 14.48
CA TYR A 3 -2.18 -7.38 14.21
C TYR A 3 -1.95 -6.84 12.80
N ASP A 4 -0.70 -6.88 12.31
CA ASP A 4 -0.28 -6.59 10.94
C ASP A 4 -1.06 -7.42 9.90
N ASN A 5 -1.22 -8.72 10.16
CA ASN A 5 -2.03 -9.61 9.32
C ASN A 5 -3.53 -9.29 9.37
N ALA A 6 -4.05 -8.83 10.52
CA ALA A 6 -5.44 -8.42 10.64
C ALA A 6 -5.71 -7.13 9.84
N CYS A 7 -4.81 -6.15 9.92
CA CYS A 7 -4.89 -4.93 9.13
C CYS A 7 -4.84 -5.21 7.63
N LYS A 8 -3.92 -6.08 7.19
CA LYS A 8 -3.88 -6.57 5.81
C LYS A 8 -5.20 -7.18 5.38
N TYR A 9 -5.72 -8.10 6.18
CA TYR A 9 -6.96 -8.80 5.90
C TYR A 9 -8.13 -7.81 5.76
N LEU A 10 -8.22 -6.81 6.64
CA LEU A 10 -9.27 -5.79 6.57
C LEU A 10 -9.13 -4.91 5.33
N ALA A 11 -7.91 -4.50 4.98
CA ALA A 11 -7.66 -3.69 3.79
C ALA A 11 -8.02 -4.42 2.49
N GLU A 12 -7.74 -5.73 2.41
CA GLU A 12 -8.07 -6.54 1.23
C GLU A 12 -9.54 -6.96 1.20
N LYS A 13 -10.20 -7.11 2.36
CA LYS A 13 -11.62 -7.47 2.46
C LYS A 13 -12.56 -6.30 2.24
N PHE A 14 -12.14 -5.09 2.66
CA PHE A 14 -12.94 -3.87 2.57
C PHE A 14 -12.17 -2.74 1.86
N PRO A 15 -11.68 -2.95 0.63
CA PRO A 15 -10.76 -2.02 -0.03
C PRO A 15 -11.41 -0.65 -0.34
N GLU A 16 -12.70 -0.62 -0.64
CA GLU A 16 -13.46 0.62 -0.86
C GLU A 16 -13.49 1.50 0.39
N SER A 17 -13.70 0.90 1.56
CA SER A 17 -13.70 1.62 2.84
C SER A 17 -12.33 2.26 3.12
N PHE A 18 -11.23 1.58 2.78
CA PHE A 18 -9.88 2.12 2.95
C PHE A 18 -9.56 3.25 1.96
N ILE A 19 -10.00 3.15 0.71
CA ILE A 19 -9.88 4.24 -0.26
C ILE A 19 -10.68 5.46 0.21
N GLN A 20 -11.92 5.28 0.65
CA GLN A 20 -12.74 6.39 1.16
C GLN A 20 -12.14 7.04 2.40
N TRP A 21 -11.55 6.23 3.29
CA TRP A 21 -10.94 6.73 4.52
C TRP A 21 -9.63 7.49 4.28
N LEU A 22 -8.71 6.91 3.51
CA LEU A 22 -7.35 7.43 3.35
C LEU A 22 -7.20 8.36 2.12
N LEU A 23 -8.15 8.31 1.19
CA LEU A 23 -8.24 9.20 0.03
C LEU A 23 -9.66 9.80 -0.09
N PRO A 24 -10.08 10.65 0.86
CA PRO A 24 -11.46 11.15 0.93
C PRO A 24 -11.87 12.01 -0.28
N GLN A 25 -10.92 12.49 -1.07
CA GLN A 25 -11.16 13.23 -2.31
C GLN A 25 -11.19 12.34 -3.56
N ALA A 26 -10.94 11.03 -3.42
CA ALA A 26 -11.03 10.10 -4.54
C ALA A 26 -12.48 9.99 -5.02
N GLN A 27 -12.66 10.02 -6.34
CA GLN A 27 -13.96 9.80 -6.94
C GLN A 27 -14.39 8.34 -6.74
N PRO A 28 -15.69 8.07 -6.50
CA PRO A 28 -16.21 6.71 -6.43
C PRO A 28 -15.84 5.93 -7.69
N THR A 29 -14.97 4.93 -7.53
CA THR A 29 -14.41 4.12 -8.61
C THR A 29 -14.26 2.70 -8.09
N PRO A 30 -14.50 1.65 -8.91
CA PRO A 30 -14.20 0.29 -8.51
C PRO A 30 -12.76 0.17 -8.00
N VAL A 31 -12.60 -0.48 -6.85
CA VAL A 31 -11.29 -0.65 -6.21
C VAL A 31 -10.76 -2.06 -6.48
N GLU A 32 -9.55 -2.15 -7.00
CA GLU A 32 -8.84 -3.39 -7.26
C GLU A 32 -7.72 -3.58 -6.23
N VAL A 33 -7.65 -4.76 -5.62
CA VAL A 33 -6.52 -5.16 -4.77
C VAL A 33 -5.40 -5.69 -5.67
N LEU A 34 -4.27 -4.98 -5.74
CA LEU A 34 -3.14 -5.41 -6.57
C LEU A 34 -2.31 -6.44 -5.83
N LYS A 35 -2.36 -7.71 -6.27
CA LYS A 35 -1.53 -8.80 -5.77
C LYS A 35 -0.18 -8.81 -6.49
N THR A 36 0.66 -7.84 -6.17
CA THR A 36 1.95 -7.67 -6.84
C THR A 36 3.04 -8.37 -6.03
N GLU A 37 3.76 -9.30 -6.63
CA GLU A 37 5.01 -9.80 -6.05
C GLU A 37 6.13 -8.79 -6.35
N LEU A 38 6.30 -7.78 -5.48
CA LEU A 38 7.47 -6.92 -5.54
C LEU A 38 8.63 -7.67 -4.87
N ILE A 39 9.61 -8.08 -5.68
CA ILE A 39 10.80 -8.83 -5.23
C ILE A 39 11.44 -8.13 -4.02
N GLN A 40 11.70 -8.95 -3.00
CA GLN A 40 11.68 -8.62 -1.56
C GLN A 40 13.06 -8.35 -0.91
N GLU A 41 14.15 -8.24 -1.67
CA GLU A 41 15.48 -8.08 -1.05
C GLU A 41 16.06 -6.66 -1.22
N PRO A 42 16.58 -6.02 -0.15
CA PRO A 42 16.51 -6.34 1.29
C PRO A 42 15.41 -5.57 2.06
N ILE A 43 14.48 -4.92 1.36
CA ILE A 43 13.59 -3.90 1.93
C ILE A 43 12.20 -4.52 2.20
N ARG A 44 11.83 -4.72 3.47
CA ARG A 44 10.56 -5.39 3.84
C ARG A 44 9.74 -4.60 4.86
N ALA A 45 8.49 -4.32 4.51
CA ALA A 45 7.43 -3.98 5.46
C ALA A 45 6.83 -5.26 6.06
N ASP A 46 6.38 -5.22 7.32
CA ASP A 46 5.76 -6.38 7.98
C ASP A 46 4.52 -6.86 7.20
N SER A 47 3.69 -5.91 6.76
CA SER A 47 2.60 -6.16 5.82
C SER A 47 2.38 -4.99 4.87
N LEU A 48 1.97 -5.32 3.65
CA LEU A 48 1.82 -4.41 2.52
C LEU A 48 0.52 -4.69 1.78
N THR A 49 -0.23 -3.64 1.45
CA THR A 49 -1.42 -3.70 0.60
C THR A 49 -1.41 -2.57 -0.41
N PHE A 50 -1.78 -2.89 -1.66
CA PHE A 50 -1.93 -1.92 -2.74
C PHE A 50 -3.38 -1.93 -3.24
N LEU A 51 -4.03 -0.79 -3.19
CA LEU A 51 -5.41 -0.60 -3.67
C LEU A 51 -5.40 0.36 -4.84
N LYS A 52 -5.94 -0.05 -5.98
CA LYS A 52 -6.04 0.77 -7.18
C LYS A 52 -7.47 1.25 -7.38
N ALA A 53 -7.65 2.56 -7.48
CA ALA A 53 -8.92 3.21 -7.77
C ALA A 53 -8.73 4.15 -8.98
N GLY A 54 -9.16 3.70 -10.16
CA GLY A 54 -8.94 4.43 -11.40
C GLY A 54 -7.44 4.59 -11.72
N ASN A 55 -6.99 5.84 -11.84
CA ASN A 55 -5.58 6.19 -12.11
C ASN A 55 -4.78 6.47 -10.82
N GLN A 56 -5.29 6.05 -9.66
CA GLN A 56 -4.66 6.25 -8.37
C GLN A 56 -4.35 4.91 -7.72
N ILE A 57 -3.22 4.84 -7.02
CA ILE A 57 -2.83 3.70 -6.19
C ILE A 57 -2.63 4.21 -4.76
N LEU A 58 -3.29 3.56 -3.82
CA LEU A 58 -3.05 3.69 -2.39
C LEU A 58 -2.13 2.55 -1.96
N HIS A 59 -0.96 2.92 -1.45
CA HIS A 59 0.06 2.06 -0.87
C HIS A 59 -0.03 2.16 0.65
N ILE A 60 -0.25 1.05 1.33
CA ILE A 60 -0.38 0.99 2.78
C ILE A 60 0.66 0.04 3.35
N GLU A 61 1.51 0.52 4.25
CA GLU A 61 2.40 -0.30 5.09
C GLU A 61 1.80 -0.45 6.49
N PHE A 62 1.67 -1.68 6.97
CA PHE A 62 1.33 -1.97 8.37
C PHE A 62 2.56 -2.54 9.05
N GLU A 63 3.07 -1.83 10.05
CA GLU A 63 4.31 -2.17 10.74
C GLU A 63 4.05 -2.49 12.21
N THR A 64 4.72 -3.51 12.74
CA THR A 64 4.70 -3.83 14.17
C THR A 64 5.66 -2.95 14.98
N ARG A 65 6.60 -2.29 14.29
CA ARG A 65 7.60 -1.39 14.88
C ARG A 65 7.55 -0.01 14.21
N PRO A 66 7.73 1.08 14.97
CA PRO A 66 7.72 2.43 14.41
C PRO A 66 8.98 2.77 13.58
N TYR A 67 10.04 1.96 13.66
CA TYR A 67 11.30 2.16 12.95
C TYR A 67 11.72 0.88 12.24
N SER A 68 12.37 1.04 11.09
CA SER A 68 12.84 -0.07 10.24
C SER A 68 14.21 0.24 9.67
N GLU A 69 14.93 -0.81 9.30
CA GLU A 69 16.19 -0.75 8.56
C GLU A 69 15.99 -1.49 7.23
N PRO A 70 16.11 -0.82 6.07
CA PRO A 70 16.38 0.61 5.91
C PRO A 70 15.20 1.49 6.39
N PRO A 71 15.44 2.80 6.66
CA PRO A 71 14.42 3.72 7.14
C PRO A 71 13.15 3.72 6.29
N ILE A 72 11.98 3.82 6.93
CA ILE A 72 10.66 3.84 6.28
C ILE A 72 10.62 4.77 5.06
N PRO A 73 11.12 6.03 5.11
CA PRO A 73 11.06 6.92 3.94
C PRO A 73 11.82 6.39 2.72
N PHE A 74 12.93 5.67 2.92
CA PHE A 74 13.70 5.07 1.84
C PHE A 74 12.94 3.91 1.19
N ARG A 75 12.31 3.06 2.00
CA ARG A 75 11.44 1.97 1.53
C ARG A 75 10.23 2.50 0.78
N MET A 76 9.54 3.50 1.32
CA MET A 76 8.40 4.13 0.66
C MET A 76 8.82 4.70 -0.70
N LEU A 77 9.97 5.37 -0.80
CA LEU A 77 10.48 5.87 -2.09
C LEU A 77 10.73 4.74 -3.10
N ASP A 78 11.34 3.62 -2.69
CA ASP A 78 11.57 2.47 -3.57
C ASP A 78 10.24 1.90 -4.10
N TYR A 79 9.26 1.65 -3.22
CA TYR A 79 7.94 1.18 -3.63
C TYR A 79 7.22 2.18 -4.54
N TYR A 80 7.32 3.48 -4.26
CA TYR A 80 6.71 4.52 -5.09
C TYR A 80 7.21 4.43 -6.54
N VAL A 81 8.53 4.36 -6.73
CA VAL A 81 9.13 4.31 -8.06
C VAL A 81 8.74 3.03 -8.79
N ARG A 82 8.69 1.89 -8.09
CA ARG A 82 8.25 0.60 -8.67
C ARG A 82 6.80 0.66 -9.12
N LEU A 83 5.89 1.13 -8.27
CA LEU A 83 4.46 1.26 -8.59
C LEU A 83 4.24 2.22 -9.77
N LYS A 84 4.92 3.37 -9.75
CA LYS A 84 4.87 4.34 -10.86
C LYS A 84 5.33 3.74 -12.17
N ARG A 85 6.42 2.96 -12.15
CA ARG A 85 6.95 2.30 -13.35
C ARG A 85 6.00 1.21 -13.86
N GLN A 86 5.41 0.44 -12.97
CA GLN A 86 4.58 -0.71 -13.33
C GLN A 86 3.17 -0.33 -13.76
N TYR A 87 2.55 0.63 -13.07
CA TYR A 87 1.12 0.94 -13.22
C TYR A 87 0.83 2.37 -13.69
N GLY A 88 1.83 3.27 -13.68
CA GLY A 88 1.61 4.68 -13.92
C GLY A 88 0.75 5.33 -12.82
N GLY A 89 0.03 6.40 -13.18
CA GLY A 89 -0.93 7.05 -12.28
C GLY A 89 -0.32 7.77 -11.08
N SER A 90 -1.14 8.25 -10.15
CA SER A 90 -0.70 8.86 -8.88
C SER A 90 -0.60 7.80 -7.78
N VAL A 91 0.48 7.82 -7.00
CA VAL A 91 0.67 6.91 -5.87
C VAL A 91 0.57 7.73 -4.59
N HIS A 92 -0.28 7.30 -3.67
CA HIS A 92 -0.44 7.86 -2.33
C HIS A 92 0.03 6.81 -1.33
N GLN A 93 0.85 7.21 -0.36
CA GLN A 93 1.50 6.27 0.55
C GLN A 93 1.15 6.64 1.99
N VAL A 94 0.78 5.63 2.77
CA VAL A 94 0.31 5.75 4.15
C VAL A 94 0.98 4.71 5.02
#